data_AF-A0A2W0CZ38-F1
#
_entry.id   AF-A0A2W0CZ38-F1
#
_cell.length_a   1.000
_cell.length_b   1.000
_cell.length_c   1.000
_cell.angle_alpha   90.00
_cell.angle_beta   90.00
_cell.angle_gamma   90.00
#
_symmetry.space_group_name_H-M   'P 1'
#
loop_
_entity.id
_entity.type
_entity.pdbx_description
1 polymer ?
#
loop_
_entity_poly.entity_id
_entity_poly.type
_entity_poly.pdbx_seq_one_letter_code
_entity_poly.pdbx_strand_id
1 'polypeptide(L)'
;MKFRNGLILLLIFVLGLQTAGLSAQAASQKEIDIYLDGQRLESDVSPYILPKVNVTMVPLRVISEGLGASVLWSQASRTVTIKKSESVITMTSGRQQATVDGIAVDLDASVELKKGRVMVPIRFVSENLGITVNWNQAEQTIRLTTSDAPTPDPATPANPGGTGSTPSTDDMRGAWISTVNGDWPSSSAKGNVEKQKLEYTQQLDTLKSMGINAVFVQVRANADAIYPSGLVPWNSVLTGTQGKDPGYDPLAFMIEEAHKRGLEFHAWFNPFRATNSASTTGLAANHVSKLHPDWIVNASGKLYINPGIPEARQHIIDTIMEVVNQYDIDGVHLDDYFYPSNVTFKDDAAFKAYNTLNTKDRAEWRRDNINQFVKQLGESIHQVKAGVEYGISPFGVWRNKAVDITGSDTKAGVTAYDSMNADVRTWIKQEWIDYVAPQVYWSMTLSAARYDKVVDWWANEVANTDVKLYIGHSPYKLGTPEIGWQTSQEIIDQLVYNEKYDTIKGDIYFSSQYLTKNPLGLIAKLKAYYGL
;
A
#
# COMPACT_ATOMS: atom_id res chain seq x y z
N MET A 1 6.60 50.96 65.63
CA MET A 1 5.38 51.42 64.93
C MET A 1 5.29 50.65 63.62
N LYS A 2 4.70 49.46 63.59
CA LYS A 2 3.28 49.16 63.37
C LYS A 2 2.76 49.69 62.02
N PHE A 3 2.85 48.84 60.99
CA PHE A 3 2.08 48.96 59.75
C PHE A 3 0.62 48.59 59.98
N ARG A 4 -0.22 49.29 59.21
CA ARG A 4 -1.65 49.50 59.35
C ARG A 4 -2.48 48.36 58.74
N ASN A 5 -3.59 48.05 59.42
CA ASN A 5 -4.95 47.75 58.93
C ASN A 5 -5.10 46.46 58.09
N GLY A 6 -5.71 45.37 58.57
CA GLY A 6 -7.13 45.21 58.95
C GLY A 6 -7.85 44.49 57.78
N LEU A 7 -8.73 43.51 57.90
CA LEU A 7 -9.45 42.88 59.00
C LEU A 7 -9.91 41.51 58.46
N ILE A 8 -9.76 40.47 59.27
CA ILE A 8 -10.32 39.13 59.06
C ILE A 8 -11.81 39.14 59.48
N LEU A 9 -12.62 38.27 58.85
CA LEU A 9 -14.00 37.86 59.16
C LEU A 9 -15.16 38.72 58.64
N LEU A 10 -15.71 38.32 57.48
CA LEU A 10 -17.15 38.16 57.36
C LEU A 10 -17.46 36.77 56.76
N LEU A 11 -17.81 35.86 57.66
CA LEU A 11 -18.37 34.55 57.39
C LEU A 11 -19.88 34.74 57.16
N ILE A 12 -20.42 34.00 56.19
CA ILE A 12 -21.84 33.67 56.00
C ILE A 12 -22.65 34.63 55.10
N PHE A 13 -23.27 34.01 54.09
CA PHE A 13 -24.42 34.47 53.27
C PHE A 13 -24.15 35.16 51.93
N VAL A 14 -23.64 34.41 50.94
CA VAL A 14 -24.30 34.31 49.61
C VAL A 14 -24.15 32.87 49.10
N LEU A 15 -25.18 32.06 49.35
CA LEU A 15 -25.50 30.87 48.57
C LEU A 15 -25.84 31.30 47.14
N GLY A 16 -25.40 30.51 46.15
CA GLY A 16 -26.08 30.43 44.86
C GLY A 16 -25.29 30.87 43.64
N LEU A 17 -24.09 30.31 43.41
CA LEU A 17 -23.73 29.99 42.02
C LEU A 17 -23.85 28.49 41.85
N GLN A 18 -24.97 28.11 41.23
CA GLN A 18 -25.21 26.79 40.71
C GLN A 18 -24.03 26.42 39.82
N THR A 19 -23.38 25.30 40.14
CA THR A 19 -22.65 24.54 39.14
C THR A 19 -23.64 24.22 38.04
N ALA A 20 -23.62 25.00 36.96
CA ALA A 20 -24.16 24.54 35.69
C ALA A 20 -23.32 23.33 35.31
N GLY A 21 -23.77 22.16 35.75
CA GLY A 21 -23.35 20.91 35.15
C GLY A 21 -23.65 21.07 33.67
N LEU A 22 -22.59 21.15 32.87
CA LEU A 22 -22.68 20.72 31.50
C LEU A 22 -22.97 19.23 31.59
N SER A 23 -24.25 18.90 31.67
CA SER A 23 -24.76 17.60 31.31
C SER A 23 -24.23 17.38 29.90
N ALA A 24 -23.20 16.56 29.77
CA ALA A 24 -22.87 15.99 28.48
C ALA A 24 -24.14 15.28 28.04
N GLN A 25 -24.89 15.90 27.12
CA GLN A 25 -25.87 15.17 26.34
C GLN A 25 -25.05 14.12 25.62
N ALA A 26 -25.13 12.88 26.11
CA ALA A 26 -24.68 11.74 25.36
C ALA A 26 -25.36 11.86 24.00
N ALA A 27 -24.56 12.10 22.95
CA ALA A 27 -25.07 12.09 21.59
C ALA A 27 -25.79 10.75 21.41
N SER A 28 -27.11 10.82 21.21
CA SER A 28 -27.91 9.66 20.88
C SER A 28 -27.23 8.97 19.70
N GLN A 29 -26.82 7.71 19.89
CA GLN A 29 -26.22 6.91 18.84
C GLN A 29 -27.25 6.86 17.71
N LYS A 30 -26.86 7.41 16.55
CA LYS A 30 -27.73 7.50 15.37
C LYS A 30 -28.22 6.09 15.03
N GLU A 31 -29.54 5.91 15.02
CA GLU A 31 -30.13 4.59 14.75
C GLU A 31 -29.85 4.18 13.31
N ILE A 32 -29.67 2.88 13.10
CA ILE A 32 -29.39 2.32 11.78
C ILE A 32 -30.72 2.10 11.05
N ASP A 33 -30.90 2.81 9.95
CA ASP A 33 -32.05 2.62 9.06
C ASP A 33 -31.74 1.58 7.98
N ILE A 34 -32.77 0.85 7.54
CA ILE A 34 -32.64 -0.15 6.49
C ILE A 34 -33.67 0.15 5.41
N TYR A 35 -33.26 0.13 4.15
CA TYR A 35 -34.10 0.33 2.98
C TYR A 35 -33.99 -0.89 2.07
N LEU A 36 -35.11 -1.38 1.52
CA LEU A 36 -35.16 -2.36 0.44
C LEU A 36 -35.84 -1.73 -0.76
N ASP A 37 -35.15 -1.68 -1.90
CA ASP A 37 -35.65 -1.08 -3.15
C ASP A 37 -36.22 0.33 -2.94
N GLY A 38 -35.53 1.11 -2.10
CA GLY A 38 -35.91 2.47 -1.73
C GLY A 38 -36.98 2.59 -0.64
N GLN A 39 -37.64 1.51 -0.24
CA GLN A 39 -38.63 1.51 0.85
C GLN A 39 -37.98 1.21 2.20
N ARG A 40 -38.28 2.03 3.23
CA ARG A 40 -37.75 1.83 4.57
C ARG A 40 -38.37 0.59 5.22
N LEU A 41 -37.54 -0.30 5.75
CA LEU A 41 -37.97 -1.47 6.52
C LEU A 41 -38.09 -1.09 8.00
N GLU A 42 -39.22 -1.44 8.61
CA GLU A 42 -39.42 -1.25 10.04
C GLU A 42 -38.72 -2.34 10.86
N SER A 43 -38.22 -1.97 12.04
CA SER A 43 -37.54 -2.88 12.95
C SER A 43 -37.99 -2.63 14.39
N ASP A 44 -38.49 -3.67 15.05
CA ASP A 44 -38.95 -3.60 16.45
C ASP A 44 -37.79 -3.63 17.47
N VAL A 45 -36.59 -3.99 17.02
CA VAL A 45 -35.33 -3.83 17.75
C VAL A 45 -34.30 -3.17 16.84
N SER A 46 -33.65 -2.11 17.31
CA SER A 46 -32.70 -1.35 16.49
C SER A 46 -31.54 -2.26 16.02
N PRO A 47 -31.21 -2.25 14.71
CA PRO A 47 -30.00 -2.88 14.21
C PRO A 47 -28.76 -2.34 14.89
N TYR A 48 -27.69 -3.12 14.93
CA TYR A 48 -26.43 -2.68 15.53
C TYR A 48 -25.24 -3.30 14.82
N ILE A 49 -24.10 -2.63 14.90
CA ILE A 49 -22.84 -3.13 14.38
C ILE A 49 -22.09 -3.84 15.52
N LEU A 50 -21.57 -5.03 15.26
CA LEU A 50 -20.58 -5.68 16.11
C LEU A 50 -19.21 -5.05 15.84
N PRO A 51 -18.68 -4.20 16.74
CA PRO A 51 -17.53 -3.34 16.42
C PRO A 51 -16.23 -4.10 16.19
N LYS A 52 -16.10 -5.33 16.73
CA LYS A 52 -14.88 -6.15 16.57
C LYS A 52 -14.73 -6.75 15.18
N VAL A 53 -15.85 -7.01 14.49
CA VAL A 53 -15.90 -7.67 13.19
C VAL A 53 -16.61 -6.82 12.13
N ASN A 54 -17.07 -5.63 12.52
CA ASN A 54 -17.81 -4.67 11.70
C ASN A 54 -19.03 -5.26 10.95
N VAL A 55 -19.71 -6.23 11.57
CA VAL A 55 -20.91 -6.87 11.01
C VAL A 55 -22.17 -6.18 11.52
N THR A 56 -23.07 -5.81 10.63
CA THR A 56 -24.39 -5.30 11.04
C THR A 56 -25.36 -6.46 11.31
N MET A 57 -25.89 -6.46 12.53
CA MET A 57 -26.84 -7.43 13.05
C MET A 57 -28.25 -6.85 13.00
N VAL A 58 -29.17 -7.57 12.39
CA VAL A 58 -30.59 -7.17 12.24
C VAL A 58 -31.51 -8.23 12.85
N PRO A 59 -32.72 -7.86 13.32
CA PRO A 59 -33.69 -8.84 13.76
C PRO A 59 -34.18 -9.72 12.60
N LEU A 60 -34.50 -10.98 12.87
CA LEU A 60 -35.04 -11.88 11.84
C LEU A 60 -36.31 -11.37 11.15
N ARG A 61 -37.09 -10.52 11.83
CA ARG A 61 -38.28 -9.89 11.24
C ARG A 61 -37.95 -9.09 9.98
N VAL A 62 -36.82 -8.37 9.98
CA VAL A 62 -36.34 -7.59 8.82
C VAL A 62 -36.10 -8.51 7.62
N ILE A 63 -35.62 -9.73 7.87
CA ILE A 63 -35.41 -10.74 6.84
C ILE A 63 -36.75 -11.30 6.36
N SER A 64 -37.68 -11.63 7.25
CA SER A 64 -38.93 -12.27 6.86
C SER A 64 -39.92 -11.33 6.18
N GLU A 65 -40.11 -10.14 6.74
CA GLU A 65 -41.08 -9.15 6.26
C GLU A 65 -40.47 -8.29 5.16
N GLY A 66 -39.18 -7.92 5.27
CA GLY A 66 -38.50 -7.12 4.26
C GLY A 66 -38.10 -7.96 3.05
N LEU A 67 -37.35 -9.04 3.23
CA LEU A 67 -36.82 -9.81 2.11
C LEU A 67 -37.80 -10.87 1.57
N GLY A 68 -38.98 -11.01 2.14
CA GLY A 68 -39.98 -12.00 1.72
C GLY A 68 -39.57 -13.45 1.96
N ALA A 69 -38.69 -13.70 2.94
CA ALA A 69 -38.21 -15.04 3.28
C ALA A 69 -39.04 -15.68 4.41
N SER A 70 -39.25 -16.99 4.35
CA SER A 70 -39.77 -17.76 5.49
C SER A 70 -38.65 -17.97 6.51
N VAL A 71 -38.86 -17.56 7.76
CA VAL A 71 -37.89 -17.74 8.84
C VAL A 71 -38.43 -18.66 9.93
N LEU A 72 -37.59 -19.57 10.42
CA LEU A 72 -37.89 -20.46 11.53
C LEU A 72 -36.78 -20.40 12.56
N TRP A 73 -37.13 -20.26 13.84
CA TRP A 73 -36.19 -20.38 14.95
C TRP A 73 -36.51 -21.60 15.79
N SER A 74 -35.53 -22.49 15.99
CA SER A 74 -35.60 -23.61 16.92
C SER A 74 -34.87 -23.27 18.22
N GLN A 75 -35.63 -23.14 19.31
CA GLN A 75 -35.05 -22.84 20.63
C GLN A 75 -34.20 -24.00 21.17
N ALA A 76 -34.57 -25.25 20.88
CA ALA A 76 -33.87 -26.44 21.38
C ALA A 76 -32.46 -26.58 20.78
N SER A 77 -32.32 -26.33 19.48
CA SER A 77 -31.03 -26.41 18.78
C SER A 77 -30.32 -25.06 18.63
N ARG A 78 -30.98 -23.96 19.02
CA ARG A 78 -30.52 -22.56 18.84
C ARG A 78 -30.16 -22.26 17.38
N THR A 79 -31.01 -22.73 16.47
CA THR A 79 -30.79 -22.67 15.03
C THR A 79 -31.86 -21.82 14.37
N VAL A 80 -31.43 -20.90 13.52
CA VAL A 80 -32.31 -20.23 12.57
C VAL A 80 -32.21 -20.90 11.21
N THR A 81 -33.36 -21.09 10.56
CA THR A 81 -33.47 -21.50 9.16
C THR A 81 -34.23 -20.42 8.40
N ILE A 82 -33.65 -19.92 7.32
CA ILE A 82 -34.20 -18.90 6.43
C ILE A 82 -34.39 -19.54 5.07
N LYS A 83 -35.59 -19.44 4.50
CA LYS A 83 -35.93 -20.02 3.20
C LYS A 83 -36.54 -18.97 2.28
N LYS A 84 -36.05 -18.87 1.06
CA LYS A 84 -36.65 -18.02 0.03
C LYS A 84 -36.45 -18.69 -1.33
N SER A 85 -37.54 -18.96 -2.05
CA SER A 85 -37.51 -19.80 -3.25
C SER A 85 -36.85 -21.16 -2.95
N GLU A 86 -35.84 -21.57 -3.73
CA GLU A 86 -35.10 -22.83 -3.52
C GLU A 86 -33.97 -22.71 -2.49
N SER A 87 -33.59 -21.49 -2.07
CA SER A 87 -32.45 -21.28 -1.18
C SER A 87 -32.82 -21.48 0.29
N VAL A 88 -32.00 -22.24 1.02
CA VAL A 88 -32.12 -22.55 2.44
C VAL A 88 -30.82 -22.22 3.17
N ILE A 89 -30.88 -21.20 4.03
CA ILE A 89 -29.77 -20.78 4.88
C ILE A 89 -30.04 -21.24 6.31
N THR A 90 -29.10 -21.95 6.93
CA THR A 90 -29.20 -22.37 8.33
C THR A 90 -28.00 -21.85 9.12
N MET A 91 -28.26 -21.21 10.27
CA MET A 91 -27.21 -20.70 11.15
C MET A 91 -27.50 -21.10 12.60
N THR A 92 -26.48 -21.56 13.31
CA THR A 92 -26.60 -21.96 14.72
C THR A 92 -25.84 -20.98 15.61
N SER A 93 -26.50 -20.49 16.66
CA SER A 93 -25.91 -19.52 17.59
C SER A 93 -24.62 -20.06 18.21
N GLY A 94 -23.57 -19.22 18.24
CA GLY A 94 -22.25 -19.58 18.75
C GLY A 94 -21.37 -20.37 17.78
N ARG A 95 -21.85 -20.72 16.57
CA ARG A 95 -21.01 -21.28 15.50
C ARG A 95 -20.60 -20.19 14.51
N GLN A 96 -19.34 -20.24 14.07
CA GLN A 96 -18.80 -19.39 13.01
C GLN A 96 -18.98 -19.98 11.60
N GLN A 97 -19.84 -20.98 11.48
CA GLN A 97 -20.21 -21.57 10.20
C GLN A 97 -21.72 -21.69 10.10
N ALA A 98 -22.22 -21.33 8.93
CA ALA A 98 -23.58 -21.51 8.47
C ALA A 98 -23.62 -22.64 7.44
N THR A 99 -24.83 -23.06 7.04
CA THR A 99 -25.02 -23.80 5.80
C THR A 99 -25.91 -23.03 4.84
N VAL A 100 -25.54 -23.01 3.57
CA VAL A 100 -26.33 -22.46 2.46
C VAL A 100 -26.55 -23.62 1.49
N ASP A 101 -27.82 -24.01 1.30
CA ASP A 101 -28.21 -25.14 0.45
C ASP A 101 -27.51 -26.46 0.80
N GLY A 102 -27.25 -26.65 2.10
CA GLY A 102 -26.56 -27.81 2.66
C GLY A 102 -25.03 -27.74 2.63
N ILE A 103 -24.44 -26.71 2.00
CA ILE A 103 -22.99 -26.49 1.93
C ILE A 103 -22.54 -25.61 3.09
N ALA A 104 -21.45 -25.98 3.78
CA ALA A 104 -20.89 -25.18 4.86
C ALA A 104 -20.24 -23.89 4.33
N VAL A 105 -20.56 -22.76 4.95
CA VAL A 105 -20.02 -21.42 4.61
C VAL A 105 -19.60 -20.72 5.89
N ASP A 106 -18.43 -20.09 5.89
CA ASP A 106 -17.93 -19.34 7.03
C ASP A 106 -18.79 -18.09 7.31
N LEU A 107 -18.89 -17.73 8.58
CA LEU A 107 -19.80 -16.69 9.06
C LEU A 107 -19.03 -15.70 9.95
N ASP A 108 -18.95 -14.45 9.50
CA ASP A 108 -18.20 -13.37 10.18
C ASP A 108 -18.75 -13.03 11.57
N ALA A 109 -20.04 -13.30 11.82
CA ALA A 109 -20.66 -13.19 13.15
C ALA A 109 -21.77 -14.22 13.34
N SER A 110 -21.73 -14.97 14.44
CA SER A 110 -22.77 -15.94 14.75
C SER A 110 -24.10 -15.28 15.11
N VAL A 111 -25.20 -16.02 14.98
CA VAL A 111 -26.53 -15.60 15.42
C VAL A 111 -26.53 -15.26 16.91
N GLU A 112 -27.07 -14.10 17.28
CA GLU A 112 -27.14 -13.63 18.66
C GLU A 112 -28.59 -13.45 19.14
N LEU A 113 -28.82 -13.67 20.44
CA LEU A 113 -30.08 -13.31 21.09
C LEU A 113 -29.89 -11.96 21.79
N LYS A 114 -30.63 -10.93 21.36
CA LYS A 114 -30.57 -9.59 21.95
C LYS A 114 -31.99 -9.10 22.26
N LYS A 115 -32.24 -8.75 23.53
CA LYS A 115 -33.55 -8.29 24.02
C LYS A 115 -34.72 -9.22 23.61
N GLY A 116 -34.51 -10.54 23.59
CA GLY A 116 -35.53 -11.51 23.19
C GLY A 116 -35.82 -11.58 21.69
N ARG A 117 -34.96 -10.99 20.84
CA ARG A 117 -34.96 -11.16 19.39
C ARG A 117 -33.71 -11.90 18.93
N VAL A 118 -33.90 -12.72 17.90
CA VAL A 118 -32.80 -13.38 17.19
C VAL A 118 -32.25 -12.40 16.17
N MET A 119 -30.95 -12.14 16.26
CA MET A 119 -30.22 -11.19 15.43
C MET A 119 -29.30 -11.95 14.49
N VAL A 120 -29.31 -11.57 13.21
CA VAL A 120 -28.51 -12.23 12.16
C VAL A 120 -27.69 -11.21 11.36
N PRO A 121 -26.55 -11.62 10.78
CA PRO A 121 -25.78 -10.77 9.88
C PRO A 121 -26.57 -10.46 8.60
N ILE A 122 -26.98 -9.20 8.42
CA ILE A 122 -27.83 -8.81 7.28
C ILE A 122 -27.16 -9.06 5.94
N ARG A 123 -25.85 -8.81 5.85
CA ARG A 123 -25.09 -8.97 4.60
C ARG A 123 -25.03 -10.43 4.17
N PHE A 124 -24.60 -11.31 5.08
CA PHE A 124 -24.53 -12.74 4.83
C PHE A 124 -25.87 -13.31 4.35
N VAL A 125 -26.97 -12.94 5.02
CA VAL A 125 -28.30 -13.42 4.65
C VAL A 125 -28.74 -12.84 3.30
N SER A 126 -28.54 -11.54 3.07
CA SER A 126 -29.03 -10.87 1.86
C SER A 126 -28.28 -11.30 0.60
N GLU A 127 -26.95 -11.39 0.67
CA GLU A 127 -26.12 -11.77 -0.48
C GLU A 127 -26.39 -13.22 -0.91
N ASN A 128 -26.54 -14.14 0.04
CA ASN A 128 -26.92 -15.53 -0.26
C ASN A 128 -28.38 -15.69 -0.73
N LEU A 129 -29.19 -14.63 -0.64
CA LEU A 129 -30.54 -14.55 -1.23
C LEU A 129 -30.55 -13.74 -2.54
N GLY A 130 -29.39 -13.38 -3.09
CA GLY A 130 -29.25 -12.65 -4.35
C GLY A 130 -29.55 -11.15 -4.23
N ILE A 131 -29.42 -10.56 -3.05
CA ILE A 131 -29.73 -9.15 -2.77
C ILE A 131 -28.43 -8.39 -2.49
N THR A 132 -28.24 -7.26 -3.19
CA THR A 132 -27.06 -6.40 -2.98
C THR A 132 -27.22 -5.57 -1.72
N VAL A 133 -26.16 -5.49 -0.90
CA VAL A 133 -26.15 -4.72 0.35
C VAL A 133 -25.13 -3.58 0.28
N ASN A 134 -25.62 -2.34 0.32
CA ASN A 134 -24.80 -1.15 0.41
C ASN A 134 -24.92 -0.51 1.81
N TRP A 135 -23.78 -0.19 2.43
CA TRP A 135 -23.74 0.51 3.71
C TRP A 135 -23.26 1.95 3.51
N ASN A 136 -24.07 2.92 3.94
CA ASN A 136 -23.67 4.33 3.99
C ASN A 136 -23.33 4.70 5.44
N GLN A 137 -22.05 4.88 5.70
CA GLN A 137 -21.53 5.24 7.03
C GLN A 137 -21.97 6.63 7.50
N ALA A 138 -22.06 7.63 6.60
CA ALA A 138 -22.43 8.99 6.98
C ALA A 138 -23.91 9.07 7.38
N GLU A 139 -24.75 8.32 6.67
CA GLU A 139 -26.19 8.27 6.92
C GLU A 139 -26.56 7.25 8.02
N GLN A 140 -25.67 6.29 8.32
CA GLN A 140 -25.98 5.08 9.11
C GLN A 140 -27.14 4.28 8.51
N THR A 141 -27.13 4.13 7.18
CA THR A 141 -28.23 3.46 6.45
C THR A 141 -27.71 2.24 5.69
N ILE A 142 -28.47 1.14 5.75
CA ILE A 142 -28.30 -0.02 4.88
C ILE A 142 -29.28 0.10 3.72
N ARG A 143 -28.81 -0.01 2.48
CA ARG A 143 -29.65 -0.10 1.27
C ARG A 143 -29.51 -1.49 0.66
N LEU A 144 -30.63 -2.18 0.57
CA LEU A 144 -30.81 -3.50 -0.02
C LEU A 144 -31.46 -3.30 -1.38
N THR A 145 -30.94 -3.94 -2.42
CA THR A 145 -31.49 -3.84 -3.79
C THR A 145 -31.75 -5.23 -4.34
N THR A 146 -33.00 -5.52 -4.73
CA THR A 146 -33.36 -6.72 -5.48
C THR A 146 -33.07 -6.49 -6.97
N SER A 147 -32.75 -7.56 -7.70
CA SER A 147 -32.25 -7.47 -9.08
C SER A 147 -33.30 -6.99 -10.12
N ASP A 148 -34.50 -6.56 -9.72
CA ASP A 148 -35.64 -6.26 -10.61
C ASP A 148 -36.34 -4.89 -10.38
N ALA A 149 -35.79 -3.96 -9.58
CA ALA A 149 -36.43 -2.64 -9.38
C ALA A 149 -35.80 -1.53 -10.27
N PRO A 150 -36.62 -0.77 -11.05
CA PRO A 150 -36.12 0.32 -11.89
C PRO A 150 -35.87 1.58 -11.05
N THR A 151 -34.68 2.16 -11.17
CA THR A 151 -34.27 3.40 -10.48
C THR A 151 -34.63 4.65 -11.29
N PRO A 152 -35.20 5.70 -10.68
CA PRO A 152 -35.05 7.08 -11.14
C PRO A 152 -33.78 7.69 -10.54
N ASP A 153 -32.94 8.21 -11.42
CA ASP A 153 -31.64 8.84 -11.17
C ASP A 153 -31.76 10.22 -10.47
N PRO A 154 -30.73 10.64 -9.71
CA PRO A 154 -30.18 11.95 -10.01
C PRO A 154 -28.65 11.94 -10.17
N ALA A 155 -28.26 12.16 -11.44
CA ALA A 155 -27.12 12.94 -11.92
C ALA A 155 -25.72 12.44 -11.55
N THR A 156 -25.28 11.45 -12.33
CA THR A 156 -23.88 11.16 -12.61
C THR A 156 -23.27 12.29 -13.47
N PRO A 157 -22.09 12.87 -13.16
CA PRO A 157 -21.33 13.62 -14.15
C PRO A 157 -20.85 12.65 -15.22
N ALA A 158 -21.06 13.03 -16.48
CA ALA A 158 -20.83 12.23 -17.67
C ALA A 158 -19.54 11.40 -17.63
N ASN A 159 -19.72 10.11 -17.92
CA ASN A 159 -18.72 9.19 -18.39
C ASN A 159 -18.06 9.76 -19.67
N PRO A 160 -16.75 10.05 -19.73
CA PRO A 160 -16.07 9.99 -21.01
C PRO A 160 -15.90 8.50 -21.33
N GLY A 161 -16.50 8.06 -22.44
CA GLY A 161 -16.49 6.67 -22.84
C GLY A 161 -15.08 6.08 -22.90
N GLY A 162 -14.77 5.19 -21.95
CA GLY A 162 -13.79 4.15 -22.13
C GLY A 162 -14.49 2.98 -22.83
N THR A 163 -14.17 2.77 -24.10
CA THR A 163 -14.34 1.46 -24.73
C THR A 163 -13.63 0.44 -23.85
N GLY A 164 -14.25 -0.70 -23.55
CA GLY A 164 -13.57 -1.81 -22.87
C GLY A 164 -12.45 -2.37 -23.75
N SER A 165 -11.32 -1.68 -23.81
CA SER A 165 -10.08 -2.13 -24.40
C SER A 165 -9.41 -3.02 -23.38
N THR A 166 -9.23 -4.29 -23.73
CA THR A 166 -8.30 -5.17 -23.02
C THR A 166 -6.97 -4.44 -22.83
N PRO A 167 -6.32 -4.52 -21.65
CA PRO A 167 -5.01 -3.88 -21.41
C PRO A 167 -4.04 -4.21 -22.55
N SER A 168 -3.28 -3.21 -23.00
CA SER A 168 -2.34 -3.42 -24.09
C SER A 168 -1.37 -4.54 -23.71
N THR A 169 -0.99 -5.38 -24.68
CA THR A 169 0.05 -6.39 -24.47
C THR A 169 1.40 -5.76 -24.13
N ASP A 170 1.56 -4.48 -24.45
CA ASP A 170 2.79 -3.72 -24.32
C ASP A 170 2.85 -2.91 -23.00
N ASP A 171 1.75 -2.82 -22.24
CA ASP A 171 1.75 -2.12 -20.95
C ASP A 171 2.60 -2.88 -19.92
N MET A 172 3.28 -2.14 -19.04
CA MET A 172 4.09 -2.67 -17.96
C MET A 172 3.23 -3.52 -17.00
N ARG A 173 3.67 -4.76 -16.74
CA ARG A 173 3.07 -5.68 -15.77
C ARG A 173 4.20 -6.22 -14.91
N GLY A 174 4.62 -5.41 -13.96
CA GLY A 174 5.82 -5.61 -13.16
C GLY A 174 5.58 -6.31 -11.82
N ALA A 175 6.58 -7.03 -11.33
CA ALA A 175 6.58 -7.50 -9.93
C ALA A 175 7.91 -7.18 -9.24
N TRP A 176 7.85 -6.57 -8.05
CA TRP A 176 9.04 -6.40 -7.21
C TRP A 176 9.46 -7.75 -6.59
N ILE A 177 10.76 -8.05 -6.66
CA ILE A 177 11.42 -9.18 -6.02
C ILE A 177 12.44 -8.63 -5.03
N SER A 178 12.05 -8.52 -3.76
CA SER A 178 12.91 -8.01 -2.68
C SER A 178 13.83 -9.10 -2.13
N THR A 179 15.10 -8.72 -1.95
CA THR A 179 16.12 -9.56 -1.31
C THR A 179 16.15 -9.48 0.20
N VAL A 180 15.47 -8.50 0.80
CA VAL A 180 15.44 -8.34 2.27
C VAL A 180 14.05 -8.52 2.88
N ASN A 181 12.99 -8.60 2.07
CA ASN A 181 11.61 -8.79 2.54
C ASN A 181 11.03 -10.18 2.24
N GLY A 182 11.90 -11.14 1.89
CA GLY A 182 11.52 -12.57 1.83
C GLY A 182 10.92 -13.05 0.52
N ASP A 183 11.05 -12.31 -0.58
CA ASP A 183 10.66 -12.80 -1.90
C ASP A 183 11.70 -13.82 -2.41
N TRP A 184 12.97 -13.43 -2.42
CA TRP A 184 14.06 -14.30 -2.86
C TRP A 184 15.40 -13.84 -2.27
N PRO A 185 16.33 -14.73 -1.91
CA PRO A 185 16.15 -16.16 -1.75
C PRO A 185 15.50 -16.46 -0.39
N SER A 186 14.94 -17.66 -0.23
CA SER A 186 14.44 -18.08 1.07
C SER A 186 15.59 -18.18 2.08
N SER A 187 15.28 -18.02 3.38
CA SER A 187 16.28 -18.17 4.44
C SER A 187 16.95 -19.55 4.43
N SER A 188 16.23 -20.56 3.94
CA SER A 188 16.68 -21.94 3.80
C SER A 188 17.52 -22.23 2.55
N ALA A 189 17.73 -21.23 1.69
CA ALA A 189 18.58 -21.29 0.50
C ALA A 189 19.95 -20.62 0.71
N LYS A 190 20.22 -20.04 1.89
CA LYS A 190 21.53 -19.46 2.23
C LYS A 190 22.65 -20.48 2.05
N GLY A 191 23.65 -20.13 1.23
CA GLY A 191 24.79 -20.97 0.91
C GLY A 191 24.46 -22.18 0.01
N ASN A 192 23.26 -22.24 -0.58
CA ASN A 192 22.85 -23.31 -1.49
C ASN A 192 22.48 -22.73 -2.86
N VAL A 193 23.45 -22.69 -3.76
CA VAL A 193 23.31 -22.10 -5.10
C VAL A 193 22.20 -22.76 -5.91
N GLU A 194 22.11 -24.08 -5.91
CA GLU A 194 21.09 -24.81 -6.68
C GLU A 194 19.67 -24.48 -6.19
N LYS A 195 19.50 -24.36 -4.87
CA LYS A 195 18.21 -23.98 -4.31
C LYS A 195 17.85 -22.52 -4.62
N GLN A 196 18.81 -21.60 -4.58
CA GLN A 196 18.61 -20.21 -4.96
C GLN A 196 18.15 -20.09 -6.42
N LYS A 197 18.83 -20.80 -7.33
CA LYS A 197 18.47 -20.85 -8.76
C LYS A 197 17.08 -21.46 -8.98
N LEU A 198 16.76 -22.55 -8.30
CA LEU A 198 15.46 -23.21 -8.41
C LEU A 198 14.32 -22.32 -7.90
N GLU A 199 14.49 -21.68 -6.73
CA GLU A 199 13.49 -20.76 -6.17
C GLU A 199 13.22 -19.59 -7.12
N TYR A 200 14.26 -19.01 -7.71
CA TYR A 200 14.12 -17.89 -8.66
C TYR A 200 13.35 -18.31 -9.91
N THR A 201 13.77 -19.40 -10.55
CA THR A 201 13.14 -19.87 -11.81
C THR A 201 11.67 -20.25 -11.63
N GLN A 202 11.32 -20.93 -10.53
CA GLN A 202 9.92 -21.23 -10.19
C GLN A 202 9.10 -19.98 -9.93
N GLN A 203 9.68 -18.97 -9.28
CA GLN A 203 9.03 -17.68 -9.08
C GLN A 203 8.76 -16.99 -10.42
N LEU A 204 9.74 -16.96 -11.34
CA LEU A 204 9.57 -16.40 -12.68
C LEU A 204 8.48 -17.13 -13.49
N ASP A 205 8.46 -18.47 -13.45
CA ASP A 205 7.44 -19.27 -14.15
C ASP A 205 6.03 -18.92 -13.65
N THR A 206 5.88 -18.78 -12.33
CA THR A 206 4.60 -18.43 -11.71
C THR A 206 4.16 -17.02 -12.11
N LEU A 207 5.07 -16.04 -12.04
CA LEU A 207 4.82 -14.65 -12.43
C LEU A 207 4.45 -14.57 -13.92
N LYS A 208 5.22 -15.20 -14.80
CA LYS A 208 4.92 -15.22 -16.24
C LYS A 208 3.56 -15.85 -16.51
N SER A 209 3.21 -16.93 -15.80
CA SER A 209 1.93 -17.61 -16.00
C SER A 209 0.72 -16.73 -15.71
N MET A 210 0.85 -15.69 -14.88
CA MET A 210 -0.25 -14.77 -14.54
C MET A 210 -0.19 -13.45 -15.32
N GLY A 211 0.68 -13.35 -16.32
CA GLY A 211 0.75 -12.20 -17.23
C GLY A 211 1.78 -11.14 -16.88
N ILE A 212 2.60 -11.35 -15.85
CA ILE A 212 3.74 -10.47 -15.56
C ILE A 212 4.73 -10.52 -16.73
N ASN A 213 5.20 -9.35 -17.17
CA ASN A 213 6.14 -9.18 -18.27
C ASN A 213 7.46 -8.52 -17.83
N ALA A 214 7.59 -8.08 -16.58
CA ALA A 214 8.82 -7.51 -16.04
C ALA A 214 9.04 -7.86 -14.56
N VAL A 215 10.31 -7.96 -14.16
CA VAL A 215 10.70 -8.16 -12.75
C VAL A 215 11.64 -7.06 -12.28
N PHE A 216 11.35 -6.51 -11.10
CA PHE A 216 12.12 -5.45 -10.45
C PHE A 216 12.87 -6.04 -9.27
N VAL A 217 14.11 -6.48 -9.50
CA VAL A 217 14.85 -7.33 -8.56
C VAL A 217 15.84 -6.54 -7.73
N GLN A 218 15.75 -6.64 -6.40
CA GLN A 218 16.58 -5.86 -5.49
C GLN A 218 18.04 -6.32 -5.48
N VAL A 219 18.87 -5.69 -6.30
CA VAL A 219 20.29 -6.05 -6.44
C VAL A 219 21.18 -5.42 -5.36
N ARG A 220 20.71 -4.33 -4.74
CA ARG A 220 21.37 -3.61 -3.65
C ARG A 220 20.35 -3.23 -2.59
N ALA A 221 20.54 -3.73 -1.36
CA ALA A 221 19.56 -3.49 -0.28
C ALA A 221 20.09 -2.60 0.84
N ASN A 222 21.34 -2.83 1.29
CA ASN A 222 21.95 -2.13 2.43
C ASN A 222 23.46 -1.94 2.20
N ALA A 223 23.82 -1.04 1.30
CA ALA A 223 25.21 -0.83 0.90
C ALA A 223 26.01 -2.11 0.52
N ASP A 224 25.31 -3.06 -0.09
CA ASP A 224 25.81 -4.38 -0.50
C ASP A 224 25.33 -4.74 -1.92
N ALA A 225 25.76 -5.89 -2.43
CA ALA A 225 25.45 -6.37 -3.77
C ALA A 225 25.10 -7.87 -3.78
N ILE A 226 24.15 -8.27 -4.64
CA ILE A 226 23.95 -9.68 -5.02
C ILE A 226 24.67 -10.03 -6.33
N TYR A 227 25.72 -9.29 -6.67
CA TYR A 227 26.55 -9.46 -7.85
C TYR A 227 28.02 -9.25 -7.46
N PRO A 228 28.98 -9.78 -8.25
CA PRO A 228 30.40 -9.48 -8.06
C PRO A 228 30.66 -7.98 -8.21
N SER A 229 30.96 -7.31 -7.09
CA SER A 229 31.24 -5.87 -7.06
C SER A 229 32.66 -5.61 -6.54
N GLY A 230 33.37 -4.69 -7.21
CA GLY A 230 34.63 -4.14 -6.70
C GLY A 230 34.44 -3.03 -5.67
N LEU A 231 33.22 -2.49 -5.55
CA LEU A 231 32.90 -1.29 -4.78
C LEU A 231 32.21 -1.58 -3.45
N VAL A 232 31.37 -2.62 -3.39
CA VAL A 232 30.58 -2.96 -2.21
C VAL A 232 30.62 -4.45 -1.88
N PRO A 233 30.41 -4.86 -0.62
CA PRO A 233 30.46 -6.26 -0.24
C PRO A 233 29.26 -7.07 -0.76
N TRP A 234 29.47 -8.39 -0.89
CA TRP A 234 28.40 -9.36 -1.07
C TRP A 234 27.33 -9.25 0.02
N ASN A 235 26.06 -9.34 -0.39
CA ASN A 235 24.92 -9.32 0.50
C ASN A 235 24.83 -10.63 1.31
N SER A 236 24.60 -10.49 2.62
CA SER A 236 24.50 -11.63 3.54
C SER A 236 23.33 -12.57 3.26
N VAL A 237 22.33 -12.17 2.48
CA VAL A 237 21.19 -13.02 2.12
C VAL A 237 21.63 -14.25 1.31
N LEU A 238 22.74 -14.16 0.57
CA LEU A 238 23.22 -15.24 -0.28
C LEU A 238 23.90 -16.36 0.52
N THR A 239 24.65 -16.02 1.57
CA THR A 239 25.52 -16.98 2.27
C THR A 239 25.34 -17.03 3.79
N GLY A 240 24.58 -16.10 4.35
CA GLY A 240 24.49 -15.84 5.79
C GLY A 240 25.55 -14.86 6.32
N THR A 241 26.58 -14.53 5.53
CA THR A 241 27.70 -13.66 5.95
C THR A 241 27.95 -12.57 4.92
N GLN A 242 27.91 -11.30 5.32
CA GLN A 242 28.20 -10.18 4.41
C GLN A 242 29.67 -10.23 3.93
N GLY A 243 29.89 -9.94 2.66
CA GLY A 243 31.22 -9.97 2.03
C GLY A 243 31.71 -11.37 1.63
N LYS A 244 30.97 -12.44 1.95
CA LYS A 244 31.32 -13.80 1.54
C LYS A 244 30.76 -14.10 0.15
N ASP A 245 31.66 -14.43 -0.76
CA ASP A 245 31.37 -14.89 -2.12
C ASP A 245 30.45 -16.14 -2.10
N PRO A 246 29.31 -16.12 -2.81
CA PRO A 246 28.39 -17.26 -2.90
C PRO A 246 28.86 -18.37 -3.85
N GLY A 247 29.93 -18.17 -4.63
CA GLY A 247 30.47 -19.13 -5.59
C GLY A 247 29.83 -19.08 -6.99
N TYR A 248 29.02 -18.06 -7.26
CA TYR A 248 28.44 -17.78 -8.58
C TYR A 248 28.07 -16.30 -8.69
N ASP A 249 27.69 -15.86 -9.89
CA ASP A 249 27.12 -14.53 -10.13
C ASP A 249 25.58 -14.64 -10.19
N PRO A 250 24.86 -14.23 -9.13
CA PRO A 250 23.41 -14.29 -9.10
C PRO A 250 22.75 -13.36 -10.11
N LEU A 251 23.29 -12.15 -10.30
CA LEU A 251 22.67 -11.15 -11.17
C LEU A 251 22.72 -11.58 -12.63
N ALA A 252 23.87 -12.07 -13.11
CA ALA A 252 23.98 -12.60 -14.47
C ALA A 252 22.97 -13.75 -14.71
N PHE A 253 22.87 -14.69 -13.77
CA PHE A 253 21.89 -15.78 -13.85
C PHE A 253 20.45 -15.27 -13.86
N MET A 254 20.12 -14.28 -13.03
CA MET A 254 18.78 -13.76 -12.91
C MET A 254 18.28 -13.05 -14.17
N ILE A 255 19.17 -12.28 -14.81
CA ILE A 255 18.91 -11.59 -16.07
C ILE A 255 18.67 -12.63 -17.16
N GLU A 256 19.58 -13.60 -17.31
CA GLU A 256 19.48 -14.64 -18.34
C GLU A 256 18.16 -15.43 -18.20
N GLU A 257 17.77 -15.81 -16.99
CA GLU A 257 16.53 -16.57 -16.76
C GLU A 257 15.25 -15.74 -16.92
N ALA A 258 15.30 -14.42 -16.68
CA ALA A 258 14.21 -13.50 -16.98
C ALA A 258 14.03 -13.37 -18.50
N HIS A 259 15.10 -13.07 -19.22
CA HIS A 259 15.09 -12.90 -20.68
C HIS A 259 14.67 -14.18 -21.42
N LYS A 260 15.11 -15.37 -20.97
CA LYS A 260 14.64 -16.66 -21.53
C LYS A 260 13.13 -16.83 -21.49
N ARG A 261 12.44 -16.14 -20.58
CA ARG A 261 10.97 -16.16 -20.42
C ARG A 261 10.27 -14.97 -21.08
N GLY A 262 11.02 -14.12 -21.77
CA GLY A 262 10.54 -12.84 -22.28
C GLY A 262 9.99 -11.98 -21.15
N LEU A 263 10.75 -11.88 -20.06
CA LEU A 263 10.53 -10.92 -18.98
C LEU A 263 11.63 -9.86 -19.04
N GLU A 264 11.26 -8.60 -18.94
CA GLU A 264 12.23 -7.53 -18.68
C GLU A 264 12.82 -7.66 -17.27
N PHE A 265 14.08 -7.26 -17.12
CA PHE A 265 14.81 -7.24 -15.86
C PHE A 265 15.21 -5.81 -15.49
N HIS A 266 14.58 -5.29 -14.45
CA HIS A 266 14.89 -3.99 -13.87
C HIS A 266 15.69 -4.18 -12.58
N ALA A 267 16.94 -3.74 -12.56
CA ALA A 267 17.82 -3.83 -11.39
C ALA A 267 17.43 -2.77 -10.35
N TRP A 268 16.94 -3.20 -9.20
CA TRP A 268 16.48 -2.34 -8.11
C TRP A 268 17.56 -2.07 -7.05
N PHE A 269 17.82 -0.78 -6.79
CA PHE A 269 18.76 -0.30 -5.79
C PHE A 269 18.06 0.52 -4.70
N ASN A 270 18.37 0.22 -3.43
CA ASN A 270 18.19 1.18 -2.35
C ASN A 270 19.41 2.11 -2.32
N PRO A 271 19.24 3.43 -2.51
CA PRO A 271 20.39 4.32 -2.70
C PRO A 271 21.14 4.58 -1.39
N PHE A 272 20.47 5.18 -0.39
CA PHE A 272 21.15 5.79 0.77
C PHE A 272 21.12 4.93 2.04
N ARG A 273 20.44 3.79 2.05
CA ARG A 273 20.46 2.89 3.21
C ARG A 273 21.82 2.18 3.31
N ALA A 274 22.55 2.42 4.40
CA ALA A 274 23.78 1.69 4.67
C ALA A 274 23.49 0.41 5.46
N THR A 275 22.74 0.49 6.56
CA THR A 275 22.35 -0.68 7.37
C THR A 275 21.05 -0.44 8.12
N ASN A 276 20.36 -1.53 8.47
CA ASN A 276 19.18 -1.49 9.37
C ASN A 276 19.55 -1.55 10.86
N SER A 277 20.81 -1.31 11.22
CA SER A 277 21.32 -1.38 12.60
C SER A 277 22.40 -0.33 12.82
N ALA A 278 22.38 0.34 13.97
CA ALA A 278 23.43 1.28 14.38
C ALA A 278 24.81 0.63 14.58
N SER A 279 24.86 -0.70 14.67
CA SER A 279 26.10 -1.45 14.84
C SER A 279 26.78 -1.72 13.51
N THR A 280 28.10 -1.50 13.46
CA THR A 280 28.96 -1.91 12.34
C THR A 280 29.66 -3.25 12.58
N THR A 281 29.39 -3.90 13.74
CA THR A 281 29.90 -5.23 14.06
C THR A 281 29.34 -6.24 13.07
N GLY A 282 30.22 -7.06 12.49
CA GLY A 282 29.86 -8.07 11.50
C GLY A 282 29.74 -7.56 10.05
N LEU A 283 29.82 -6.26 9.81
CA LEU A 283 29.92 -5.74 8.44
C LEU A 283 31.26 -6.13 7.81
N ALA A 284 31.28 -6.34 6.49
CA ALA A 284 32.52 -6.61 5.76
C ALA A 284 33.49 -5.41 5.86
N ALA A 285 34.80 -5.66 5.78
CA ALA A 285 35.81 -4.61 5.94
C ALA A 285 35.71 -3.48 4.89
N ASN A 286 35.30 -3.83 3.67
CA ASN A 286 35.07 -2.90 2.56
C ASN A 286 33.66 -2.27 2.56
N HIS A 287 32.87 -2.44 3.61
CA HIS A 287 31.55 -1.79 3.69
C HIS A 287 31.71 -0.27 3.86
N VAL A 288 30.84 0.53 3.21
CA VAL A 288 30.90 2.01 3.25
C VAL A 288 30.95 2.56 4.68
N SER A 289 30.17 2.00 5.60
CA SER A 289 30.18 2.44 7.01
C SER A 289 31.48 2.17 7.78
N LYS A 290 32.39 1.35 7.23
CA LYS A 290 33.73 1.13 7.79
C LYS A 290 34.79 1.94 7.05
N LEU A 291 34.69 2.04 5.72
CA LEU A 291 35.63 2.79 4.91
C LEU A 291 35.47 4.31 5.04
N HIS A 292 34.23 4.77 5.12
CA HIS A 292 33.86 6.19 5.15
C HIS A 292 32.89 6.47 6.31
N PRO A 293 33.31 6.32 7.58
CA PRO A 293 32.45 6.61 8.73
C PRO A 293 32.01 8.08 8.78
N ASP A 294 32.76 8.99 8.16
CA ASP A 294 32.43 10.40 7.97
C ASP A 294 31.25 10.63 7.02
N TRP A 295 30.91 9.66 6.16
CA TRP A 295 29.74 9.73 5.29
C TRP A 295 28.45 9.26 5.96
N ILE A 296 28.52 8.71 7.17
CA ILE A 296 27.39 7.98 7.76
C ILE A 296 26.65 8.81 8.80
N VAL A 297 25.32 8.80 8.69
CA VAL A 297 24.42 9.34 9.72
C VAL A 297 23.64 8.21 10.37
N ASN A 298 23.70 8.15 11.70
CA ASN A 298 22.80 7.31 12.49
C ASN A 298 21.49 8.06 12.74
N ALA A 299 20.39 7.52 12.18
CA ALA A 299 19.05 8.04 12.37
C ALA A 299 18.12 6.91 12.83
N SER A 300 17.59 7.04 14.05
CA SER A 300 16.67 6.07 14.67
C SER A 300 17.20 4.62 14.67
N GLY A 301 18.47 4.45 15.03
CA GLY A 301 19.08 3.13 15.16
C GLY A 301 19.43 2.45 13.83
N LYS A 302 19.40 3.18 12.72
CA LYS A 302 19.81 2.73 11.38
C LYS A 302 20.90 3.65 10.83
N LEU A 303 21.76 3.13 9.98
CA LEU A 303 22.82 3.91 9.34
C LEU A 303 22.44 4.24 7.89
N TYR A 304 22.65 5.50 7.53
CA TYR A 304 22.40 6.03 6.19
C TYR A 304 23.67 6.67 5.65
N ILE A 305 23.91 6.49 4.36
CA ILE A 305 24.87 7.27 3.58
C ILE A 305 24.28 8.68 3.46
N ASN A 306 25.01 9.70 3.87
CA ASN A 306 24.53 11.08 3.90
C ASN A 306 24.39 11.64 2.47
N PRO A 307 23.16 11.92 1.98
CA PRO A 307 22.99 12.44 0.63
C PRO A 307 23.59 13.83 0.45
N GLY A 308 23.87 14.56 1.53
CA GLY A 308 24.47 15.90 1.48
C GLY A 308 25.97 15.95 1.22
N ILE A 309 26.62 14.80 1.04
CA ILE A 309 28.06 14.71 0.76
C ILE A 309 28.24 14.29 -0.70
N PRO A 310 28.83 15.12 -1.57
CA PRO A 310 28.97 14.84 -3.00
C PRO A 310 29.66 13.51 -3.31
N GLU A 311 30.76 13.21 -2.62
CA GLU A 311 31.54 11.97 -2.81
C GLU A 311 30.72 10.72 -2.41
N ALA A 312 29.87 10.85 -1.39
CA ALA A 312 28.99 9.78 -0.96
C ALA A 312 27.89 9.50 -1.99
N ARG A 313 27.36 10.54 -2.65
CA ARG A 313 26.43 10.39 -3.80
C ARG A 313 27.14 9.74 -4.98
N GLN A 314 28.35 10.19 -5.31
CA GLN A 314 29.13 9.65 -6.42
C GLN A 314 29.43 8.16 -6.23
N HIS A 315 29.80 7.72 -5.03
CA HIS A 315 30.02 6.30 -4.74
C HIS A 315 28.78 5.43 -5.04
N ILE A 316 27.57 5.94 -4.78
CA ILE A 316 26.32 5.24 -5.11
C ILE A 316 26.12 5.21 -6.63
N ILE A 317 26.35 6.32 -7.32
CA ILE A 317 26.29 6.39 -8.79
C ILE A 317 27.25 5.38 -9.40
N ASP A 318 28.51 5.36 -8.97
CA ASP A 318 29.53 4.42 -9.45
C ASP A 318 29.12 2.96 -9.22
N THR A 319 28.50 2.66 -8.08
CA THR A 319 27.99 1.31 -7.77
C THR A 319 26.85 0.90 -8.69
N ILE A 320 25.94 1.81 -9.04
CA ILE A 320 24.85 1.54 -9.98
C ILE A 320 25.41 1.40 -11.40
N MET A 321 26.34 2.29 -11.79
CA MET A 321 26.99 2.24 -13.09
C MET A 321 27.87 1.00 -13.26
N GLU A 322 28.41 0.40 -12.20
CA GLU A 322 29.06 -0.91 -12.27
C GLU A 322 28.12 -1.97 -12.86
N VAL A 323 26.84 -1.95 -12.47
CA VAL A 323 25.81 -2.85 -13.02
C VAL A 323 25.45 -2.46 -14.45
N VAL A 324 25.19 -1.18 -14.71
CA VAL A 324 24.82 -0.71 -16.06
C VAL A 324 25.90 -1.07 -17.08
N ASN A 325 27.17 -0.93 -16.72
CA ASN A 325 28.29 -1.22 -17.63
C ASN A 325 28.49 -2.72 -17.89
N GLN A 326 28.18 -3.59 -16.92
CA GLN A 326 28.57 -5.00 -16.98
C GLN A 326 27.43 -5.96 -17.34
N TYR A 327 26.18 -5.58 -17.11
CA TYR A 327 25.03 -6.49 -17.23
C TYR A 327 24.01 -6.00 -18.25
N ASP A 328 23.33 -6.94 -18.90
CA ASP A 328 22.27 -6.68 -19.87
C ASP A 328 20.93 -6.47 -19.17
N ILE A 329 20.83 -5.41 -18.37
CA ILE A 329 19.57 -5.02 -17.71
C ILE A 329 18.69 -4.21 -18.67
N ASP A 330 17.38 -4.29 -18.52
CA ASP A 330 16.42 -3.49 -19.27
C ASP A 330 16.15 -2.14 -18.57
N GLY A 331 16.32 -2.08 -17.25
CA GLY A 331 16.14 -0.85 -16.49
C GLY A 331 16.90 -0.79 -15.17
N VAL A 332 17.13 0.44 -14.70
CA VAL A 332 17.56 0.79 -13.35
C VAL A 332 16.35 1.32 -12.58
N HIS A 333 16.11 0.74 -11.41
CA HIS A 333 15.00 1.12 -10.54
C HIS A 333 15.51 1.60 -9.17
N LEU A 334 15.03 2.75 -8.71
CA LEU A 334 15.22 3.19 -7.32
C LEU A 334 13.91 3.10 -6.55
N ASP A 335 14.00 2.68 -5.30
CA ASP A 335 12.89 2.76 -4.34
C ASP A 335 12.90 4.12 -3.61
N ASP A 336 12.03 4.26 -2.61
CA ASP A 336 11.71 5.50 -1.90
C ASP A 336 12.70 5.93 -0.80
N TYR A 337 13.76 5.15 -0.54
CA TYR A 337 14.69 5.37 0.57
C TYR A 337 15.74 6.47 0.32
N PHE A 338 15.27 7.72 0.26
CA PHE A 338 16.09 8.93 0.23
C PHE A 338 16.51 9.36 1.64
N TYR A 339 16.00 10.49 2.16
CA TYR A 339 16.12 10.80 3.58
C TYR A 339 15.03 10.08 4.38
N PRO A 340 15.31 9.60 5.61
CA PRO A 340 14.28 8.96 6.43
C PRO A 340 13.28 9.98 6.98
N SER A 341 11.98 9.67 6.91
CA SER A 341 10.92 10.48 7.52
C SER A 341 10.90 10.38 9.04
N ASN A 342 10.31 11.40 9.68
CA ASN A 342 9.95 11.39 11.11
C ASN A 342 11.12 11.14 12.07
N VAL A 343 12.34 11.46 11.64
CA VAL A 343 13.57 11.29 12.44
C VAL A 343 14.49 12.49 12.26
N THR A 344 15.26 12.82 13.29
CA THR A 344 16.32 13.82 13.17
C THR A 344 17.50 13.25 12.41
N PHE A 345 17.76 13.78 11.23
CA PHE A 345 18.94 13.47 10.43
C PHE A 345 20.05 14.50 10.72
N LYS A 346 21.15 14.07 11.34
CA LYS A 346 22.23 14.95 11.83
C LYS A 346 23.25 15.27 10.74
N ASP A 347 22.89 16.16 9.83
CA ASP A 347 23.70 16.58 8.68
C ASP A 347 24.25 18.01 8.79
N ASP A 348 24.37 18.57 9.99
CA ASP A 348 24.87 19.95 10.20
C ASP A 348 26.24 20.22 9.59
N ALA A 349 27.17 19.28 9.73
CA ALA A 349 28.51 19.41 9.14
C ALA A 349 28.45 19.42 7.62
N ALA A 350 27.66 18.51 7.02
CA ALA A 350 27.48 18.43 5.57
C ALA A 350 26.75 19.67 5.03
N PHE A 351 25.71 20.15 5.72
CA PHE A 351 25.01 21.40 5.37
C PHE A 351 25.95 22.59 5.39
N LYS A 352 26.84 22.71 6.38
CA LYS A 352 27.83 23.79 6.42
C LYS A 352 28.86 23.68 5.30
N ALA A 353 29.30 22.47 4.97
CA ALA A 353 30.39 22.24 4.02
C ALA A 353 29.93 22.29 2.55
N TYR A 354 28.72 21.80 2.25
CA TYR A 354 28.27 21.46 0.89
C TYR A 354 26.95 22.16 0.49
N ASN A 355 26.54 23.22 1.19
CA ASN A 355 25.38 24.02 0.80
C ASN A 355 25.72 25.04 -0.29
N THR A 356 25.86 24.53 -1.52
CA THR A 356 26.12 25.32 -2.72
C THR A 356 24.97 26.26 -3.09
N LEU A 357 23.73 25.96 -2.66
CA LEU A 357 22.57 26.83 -2.83
C LEU A 357 22.63 28.10 -1.97
N ASN A 358 23.50 28.14 -0.95
CA ASN A 358 23.55 29.23 0.04
C ASN A 358 22.17 29.51 0.69
N THR A 359 21.31 28.49 0.78
CA THR A 359 19.99 28.61 1.38
C THR A 359 20.06 28.47 2.91
N LYS A 360 19.11 29.09 3.60
CA LYS A 360 18.88 28.86 5.03
C LYS A 360 17.87 27.73 5.28
N ASP A 361 17.12 27.33 4.27
CA ASP A 361 16.17 26.22 4.36
C ASP A 361 16.90 24.89 4.15
N ARG A 362 17.01 24.13 5.24
CA ARG A 362 17.64 22.81 5.19
C ARG A 362 16.86 21.81 4.36
N ALA A 363 15.53 21.90 4.33
CA ALA A 363 14.71 20.98 3.53
C ALA A 363 14.89 21.24 2.03
N GLU A 364 15.03 22.51 1.62
CA GLU A 364 15.40 22.88 0.25
C GLU A 364 16.77 22.29 -0.14
N TRP A 365 17.80 22.48 0.68
CA TRP A 365 19.12 21.88 0.45
C TRP A 365 19.07 20.35 0.38
N ARG A 366 18.29 19.69 1.24
CA ARG A 366 18.12 18.22 1.20
C ARG A 366 17.48 17.75 -0.11
N ARG A 367 16.41 18.42 -0.57
CA ARG A 367 15.78 18.10 -1.86
C ARG A 367 16.76 18.31 -3.02
N ASP A 368 17.53 19.39 -3.00
CA ASP A 368 18.54 19.65 -4.03
C ASP A 368 19.64 18.58 -4.09
N ASN A 369 20.09 18.07 -2.95
CA ASN A 369 21.03 16.95 -2.93
C ASN A 369 20.49 15.69 -3.63
N ILE A 370 19.20 15.39 -3.43
CA ILE A 370 18.55 14.26 -4.11
C ILE A 370 18.35 14.58 -5.60
N ASN A 371 17.96 15.81 -5.95
CA ASN A 371 17.81 16.25 -7.33
C ASN A 371 19.13 16.10 -8.11
N GLN A 372 20.25 16.52 -7.52
CA GLN A 372 21.58 16.33 -8.12
C GLN A 372 21.89 14.86 -8.33
N PHE A 373 21.61 14.00 -7.35
CA PHE A 373 21.81 12.55 -7.48
C PHE A 373 20.97 11.95 -8.62
N VAL A 374 19.66 12.22 -8.64
CA VAL A 374 18.73 11.68 -9.65
C VAL A 374 19.14 12.14 -11.05
N LYS A 375 19.40 13.44 -11.21
CA LYS A 375 19.84 14.00 -12.49
C LYS A 375 21.14 13.36 -12.98
N GLN A 376 22.18 13.35 -12.15
CA GLN A 376 23.50 12.84 -12.53
C GLN A 376 23.46 11.35 -12.85
N LEU A 377 22.66 10.58 -12.11
CA LEU A 377 22.48 9.16 -12.38
C LEU A 377 21.80 8.92 -13.74
N GLY A 378 20.68 9.61 -14.03
CA GLY A 378 20.00 9.51 -15.31
C GLY A 378 20.93 9.87 -16.48
N GLU A 379 21.61 11.02 -16.39
CA GLU A 379 22.61 11.45 -17.39
C GLU A 379 23.70 10.39 -17.61
N SER A 380 24.20 9.77 -16.53
CA SER A 380 25.24 8.74 -16.60
C SER A 380 24.75 7.45 -17.25
N ILE A 381 23.53 7.01 -16.90
CA ILE A 381 22.92 5.79 -17.47
C ILE A 381 22.77 5.96 -18.97
N HIS A 382 22.10 7.02 -19.42
CA HIS A 382 21.78 7.21 -20.83
C HIS A 382 23.00 7.54 -21.69
N GLN A 383 24.05 8.13 -21.10
CA GLN A 383 25.33 8.32 -21.79
C GLN A 383 25.99 6.98 -22.17
N VAL A 384 25.83 5.94 -21.35
CA VAL A 384 26.42 4.62 -21.59
C VAL A 384 25.46 3.69 -22.34
N LYS A 385 24.20 3.66 -21.93
CA LYS A 385 23.14 2.79 -22.48
C LYS A 385 21.83 3.56 -22.62
N ALA A 386 21.67 4.26 -23.73
CA ALA A 386 20.47 5.05 -24.04
C ALA A 386 19.16 4.24 -24.07
N GLY A 387 19.23 2.91 -24.22
CA GLY A 387 18.05 2.02 -24.22
C GLY A 387 17.67 1.46 -22.85
N VAL A 388 18.46 1.70 -21.80
CA VAL A 388 18.15 1.25 -20.44
C VAL A 388 17.23 2.28 -19.79
N GLU A 389 16.06 1.84 -19.33
CA GLU A 389 15.13 2.73 -18.62
C GLU A 389 15.66 3.09 -17.23
N TYR A 390 15.38 4.30 -16.77
CA TYR A 390 15.69 4.76 -15.43
C TYR A 390 14.42 5.27 -14.76
N GLY A 391 14.02 4.63 -13.65
CA GLY A 391 12.85 5.10 -12.92
C GLY A 391 12.90 4.91 -11.43
N ILE A 392 11.93 5.55 -10.77
CA ILE A 392 11.88 5.70 -9.32
C ILE A 392 10.48 5.40 -8.81
N SER A 393 10.39 4.62 -7.74
CA SER A 393 9.17 4.31 -6.98
C SER A 393 9.11 5.15 -5.70
N PRO A 394 8.47 6.33 -5.71
CA PRO A 394 8.33 7.16 -4.51
C PRO A 394 7.12 6.76 -3.67
N PHE A 395 7.02 7.31 -2.45
CA PHE A 395 5.78 7.33 -1.69
C PHE A 395 4.61 7.84 -2.54
N GLY A 396 3.45 7.18 -2.44
CA GLY A 396 2.31 7.48 -3.30
C GLY A 396 1.71 8.87 -3.13
N VAL A 397 1.96 9.60 -2.03
CA VAL A 397 1.54 11.00 -1.91
C VAL A 397 2.77 11.92 -1.99
N TRP A 398 2.86 12.74 -3.04
CA TRP A 398 3.90 13.76 -3.18
C TRP A 398 3.76 14.84 -2.11
N ARG A 399 2.58 15.50 -2.06
CA ARG A 399 2.16 16.48 -1.06
C ARG A 399 0.65 16.42 -0.88
N ASN A 400 0.19 16.67 0.34
CA ASN A 400 -1.24 16.85 0.61
C ASN A 400 -1.70 18.25 0.15
N LYS A 401 -2.90 18.35 -0.40
CA LYS A 401 -3.52 19.61 -0.85
C LYS A 401 -3.57 20.70 0.23
N ALA A 402 -3.69 20.29 1.49
CA ALA A 402 -3.70 21.22 2.63
C ALA A 402 -2.35 21.91 2.90
N VAL A 403 -1.24 21.33 2.42
CA VAL A 403 0.12 21.89 2.52
C VAL A 403 0.49 22.66 1.25
N ASP A 404 0.10 22.13 0.09
CA ASP A 404 0.33 22.72 -1.23
C ASP A 404 -0.95 22.55 -2.06
N ILE A 405 -1.55 23.65 -2.52
CA ILE A 405 -2.85 23.60 -3.23
C ILE A 405 -2.80 22.76 -4.52
N THR A 406 -1.60 22.54 -5.06
CA THR A 406 -1.36 21.69 -6.25
C THR A 406 -1.06 20.24 -5.91
N GLY A 407 -1.07 19.86 -4.62
CA GLY A 407 -0.96 18.49 -4.14
C GLY A 407 -2.27 17.70 -4.27
N SER A 408 -2.20 16.40 -3.99
CA SER A 408 -3.35 15.50 -4.07
C SER A 408 -4.35 15.76 -2.93
N ASP A 409 -5.64 15.52 -3.19
CA ASP A 409 -6.72 15.68 -2.20
C ASP A 409 -6.69 14.54 -1.16
N THR A 410 -5.63 14.52 -0.35
CA THR A 410 -5.31 13.49 0.63
C THR A 410 -4.91 14.11 1.97
N LYS A 411 -4.82 13.25 2.98
CA LYS A 411 -4.40 13.53 4.37
C LYS A 411 -3.36 12.49 4.82
N ALA A 412 -2.42 12.15 3.94
CA ALA A 412 -1.37 11.18 4.24
C ALA A 412 -0.44 11.70 5.35
N GLY A 413 -0.08 10.84 6.30
CA GLY A 413 0.81 11.18 7.41
C GLY A 413 2.29 11.26 7.02
N VAL A 414 2.66 10.72 5.86
CA VAL A 414 3.99 10.77 5.27
C VAL A 414 3.82 11.13 3.79
N THR A 415 4.63 12.07 3.31
CA THR A 415 4.63 12.53 1.92
C THR A 415 6.04 12.53 1.35
N ALA A 416 6.19 12.33 0.04
CA ALA A 416 7.50 12.26 -0.61
C ALA A 416 8.28 13.58 -0.44
N TYR A 417 7.64 14.73 -0.70
CA TYR A 417 8.30 16.02 -0.69
C TYR A 417 8.62 16.51 0.73
N ASP A 418 7.63 16.47 1.63
CA ASP A 418 7.74 17.10 2.95
C ASP A 418 8.44 16.19 3.97
N SER A 419 8.26 14.86 3.85
CA SER A 419 8.76 13.90 4.85
C SER A 419 10.06 13.22 4.42
N MET A 420 10.22 12.93 3.12
CA MET A 420 11.36 12.19 2.58
C MET A 420 12.36 13.06 1.80
N ASN A 421 12.05 14.36 1.61
CA ASN A 421 12.83 15.29 0.79
C ASN A 421 13.02 14.78 -0.67
N ALA A 422 12.01 14.11 -1.19
CA ALA A 422 11.95 13.61 -2.57
C ALA A 422 11.08 14.53 -3.42
N ASP A 423 11.69 15.35 -4.27
CA ASP A 423 10.99 16.29 -5.13
C ASP A 423 10.62 15.68 -6.48
N VAL A 424 9.73 14.68 -6.43
CA VAL A 424 9.35 13.86 -7.60
C VAL A 424 8.79 14.71 -8.74
N ARG A 425 8.02 15.76 -8.43
CA ARG A 425 7.52 16.71 -9.43
C ARG A 425 8.66 17.28 -10.26
N THR A 426 9.75 17.72 -9.63
CA THR A 426 10.91 18.25 -10.36
C THR A 426 11.50 17.18 -11.28
N TRP A 427 11.64 15.93 -10.81
CA TRP A 427 12.19 14.84 -11.62
C TRP A 427 11.34 14.55 -12.86
N ILE A 428 10.01 14.62 -12.73
CA ILE A 428 9.06 14.47 -13.83
C ILE A 428 9.14 15.65 -14.79
N LYS A 429 9.01 16.88 -14.29
CA LYS A 429 8.96 18.09 -15.14
C LYS A 429 10.27 18.39 -15.87
N GLN A 430 11.39 17.87 -15.36
CA GLN A 430 12.69 17.99 -15.99
C GLN A 430 13.08 16.72 -16.77
N GLU A 431 12.24 15.69 -16.77
CA GLU A 431 12.45 14.41 -17.48
C GLU A 431 13.81 13.78 -17.13
N TRP A 432 14.17 13.81 -15.85
CA TRP A 432 15.40 13.17 -15.35
C TRP A 432 15.25 11.66 -15.13
N ILE A 433 14.02 11.16 -15.25
CA ILE A 433 13.64 9.76 -15.12
C ILE A 433 12.74 9.41 -16.32
N ASP A 434 12.85 8.20 -16.84
CA ASP A 434 12.03 7.68 -17.93
C ASP A 434 10.66 7.23 -17.44
N TYR A 435 10.57 6.79 -16.18
CA TYR A 435 9.30 6.44 -15.55
C TYR A 435 9.25 6.77 -14.05
N VAL A 436 8.03 6.98 -13.56
CA VAL A 436 7.71 7.10 -12.14
C VAL A 436 6.73 6.00 -11.72
N ALA A 437 6.97 5.37 -10.58
CA ALA A 437 6.20 4.24 -10.08
C ALA A 437 5.61 4.49 -8.67
N PRO A 438 4.71 5.47 -8.46
CA PRO A 438 4.22 5.79 -7.12
C PRO A 438 3.59 4.60 -6.39
N GLN A 439 3.93 4.45 -5.12
CA GLN A 439 3.41 3.41 -4.22
C GLN A 439 1.99 3.74 -3.75
N VAL A 440 0.97 3.43 -4.56
CA VAL A 440 -0.45 3.69 -4.25
C VAL A 440 -1.06 2.52 -3.46
N TYR A 441 -0.55 2.32 -2.24
CA TYR A 441 -0.88 1.15 -1.41
C TYR A 441 -2.12 1.35 -0.53
N TRP A 442 -3.13 2.05 -1.03
CA TRP A 442 -4.37 2.33 -0.29
C TRP A 442 -5.57 1.82 -1.07
N SER A 443 -6.62 1.43 -0.35
CA SER A 443 -7.82 0.94 -0.99
C SER A 443 -8.65 2.07 -1.59
N MET A 444 -9.56 1.72 -2.49
CA MET A 444 -10.62 2.56 -3.04
C MET A 444 -11.61 3.05 -1.97
N THR A 445 -11.48 2.61 -0.71
CA THR A 445 -12.37 2.98 0.41
C THR A 445 -11.68 3.81 1.50
N LEU A 446 -10.34 3.90 1.50
CA LEU A 446 -9.63 4.65 2.54
C LEU A 446 -9.73 6.16 2.32
N SER A 447 -10.59 6.84 3.07
CA SER A 447 -10.81 8.29 2.93
C SER A 447 -9.56 9.18 3.08
N ALA A 448 -8.53 8.75 3.82
CA ALA A 448 -7.35 9.57 4.07
C ALA A 448 -6.40 9.67 2.85
N ALA A 449 -6.35 8.65 2.01
CA ALA A 449 -5.48 8.59 0.84
C ALA A 449 -6.11 7.63 -0.19
N ARG A 450 -7.35 7.93 -0.57
CA ARG A 450 -8.15 7.04 -1.40
C ARG A 450 -7.46 6.84 -2.74
N TYR A 451 -7.42 5.60 -3.22
CA TYR A 451 -6.67 5.20 -4.41
C TYR A 451 -6.87 6.14 -5.60
N ASP A 452 -8.14 6.40 -5.96
CA ASP A 452 -8.53 7.30 -7.04
C ASP A 452 -7.94 8.71 -6.89
N LYS A 453 -8.00 9.32 -5.71
CA LYS A 453 -7.47 10.67 -5.46
C LYS A 453 -5.96 10.75 -5.66
N VAL A 454 -5.26 9.65 -5.40
CA VAL A 454 -3.82 9.56 -5.61
C VAL A 454 -3.50 9.35 -7.09
N VAL A 455 -4.18 8.41 -7.75
CA VAL A 455 -3.98 8.10 -9.18
C VAL A 455 -4.33 9.30 -10.07
N ASP A 456 -5.47 9.95 -9.84
CA ASP A 456 -5.89 11.16 -10.58
C ASP A 456 -4.79 12.22 -10.56
N TRP A 457 -4.13 12.38 -9.41
CA TRP A 457 -3.09 13.37 -9.25
C TRP A 457 -1.82 12.99 -10.03
N TRP A 458 -1.37 11.74 -9.94
CA TRP A 458 -0.19 11.28 -10.68
C TRP A 458 -0.39 11.29 -12.19
N ALA A 459 -1.56 10.87 -12.68
CA ALA A 459 -1.89 10.92 -14.10
C ALA A 459 -1.79 12.36 -14.63
N ASN A 460 -2.30 13.33 -13.88
CA ASN A 460 -2.17 14.76 -14.22
C ASN A 460 -0.72 15.28 -14.12
N GLU A 461 0.07 14.75 -13.19
CA GLU A 461 1.46 15.18 -12.99
C GLU A 461 2.34 14.85 -14.22
N VAL A 462 2.12 13.70 -14.86
CA VAL A 462 2.87 13.23 -16.05
C VAL A 462 2.26 13.65 -17.40
N ALA A 463 1.04 14.19 -17.43
CA ALA A 463 0.25 14.35 -18.67
C ALA A 463 0.89 15.19 -19.79
N ASN A 464 1.96 15.94 -19.51
CA ASN A 464 2.67 16.78 -20.49
C ASN A 464 4.18 16.53 -20.45
N THR A 465 4.59 15.28 -20.22
CA THR A 465 5.98 14.84 -20.19
C THR A 465 6.09 13.48 -20.88
N ASP A 466 7.30 13.10 -21.30
CA ASP A 466 7.58 11.76 -21.82
C ASP A 466 7.78 10.71 -20.70
N VAL A 467 7.71 11.13 -19.43
CA VAL A 467 7.82 10.23 -18.27
C VAL A 467 6.61 9.30 -18.19
N LYS A 468 6.86 7.99 -18.25
CA LYS A 468 5.83 6.96 -18.11
C LYS A 468 5.36 6.88 -16.65
N LEU A 469 4.06 6.67 -16.45
CA LEU A 469 3.50 6.43 -15.13
C LEU A 469 3.14 4.95 -14.98
N TYR A 470 3.74 4.29 -13.98
CA TYR A 470 3.37 2.95 -13.55
C TYR A 470 2.74 2.99 -12.16
N ILE A 471 1.64 2.28 -11.90
CA ILE A 471 1.01 2.33 -10.57
C ILE A 471 1.51 1.18 -9.67
N GLY A 472 2.02 1.52 -8.49
CA GLY A 472 2.41 0.55 -7.47
C GLY A 472 1.21 0.00 -6.69
N HIS A 473 0.98 -1.31 -6.72
CA HIS A 473 -0.10 -1.99 -6.01
C HIS A 473 0.38 -2.80 -4.81
N SER A 474 -0.50 -3.02 -3.83
CA SER A 474 -0.20 -3.71 -2.57
C SER A 474 -1.00 -5.01 -2.34
N PRO A 475 -0.79 -6.08 -3.14
CA PRO A 475 -1.41 -7.38 -2.87
C PRO A 475 -1.11 -7.93 -1.48
N TYR A 476 -0.04 -7.48 -0.81
CA TYR A 476 0.27 -7.85 0.58
C TYR A 476 -0.80 -7.43 1.60
N LYS A 477 -1.68 -6.49 1.24
CA LYS A 477 -2.80 -6.05 2.09
C LYS A 477 -4.04 -6.92 1.96
N LEU A 478 -4.15 -7.74 0.91
CA LEU A 478 -5.30 -8.62 0.71
C LEU A 478 -5.49 -9.60 1.87
N GLY A 479 -6.71 -9.66 2.39
CA GLY A 479 -7.07 -10.48 3.55
C GLY A 479 -6.61 -9.92 4.89
N THR A 480 -5.99 -8.74 4.93
CA THR A 480 -5.66 -8.07 6.20
C THR A 480 -6.90 -7.43 6.83
N PRO A 481 -6.84 -7.06 8.13
CA PRO A 481 -7.92 -6.33 8.79
C PRO A 481 -8.17 -4.91 8.25
N GLU A 482 -7.32 -4.38 7.36
CA GLU A 482 -7.51 -3.05 6.78
C GLU A 482 -8.74 -3.03 5.84
N ILE A 483 -9.63 -2.05 6.03
CA ILE A 483 -10.87 -1.92 5.25
C ILE A 483 -10.55 -1.70 3.76
N GLY A 484 -11.28 -2.42 2.90
CA GLY A 484 -11.13 -2.39 1.45
C GLY A 484 -10.31 -3.55 0.89
N TRP A 485 -9.60 -4.31 1.74
CA TRP A 485 -8.74 -5.41 1.29
C TRP A 485 -9.32 -6.81 1.52
N GLN A 486 -10.62 -6.91 1.81
CA GLN A 486 -11.30 -8.17 2.13
C GLN A 486 -11.45 -9.09 0.91
N THR A 487 -11.23 -8.57 -0.29
CA THR A 487 -11.46 -9.27 -1.55
C THR A 487 -10.37 -8.90 -2.54
N SER A 488 -9.88 -9.89 -3.31
CA SER A 488 -8.95 -9.68 -4.42
C SER A 488 -9.54 -8.86 -5.57
N GLN A 489 -10.86 -8.65 -5.58
CA GLN A 489 -11.52 -7.74 -6.51
C GLN A 489 -11.04 -6.29 -6.34
N GLU A 490 -10.63 -5.88 -5.14
CA GLU A 490 -10.07 -4.54 -4.90
C GLU A 490 -8.90 -4.24 -5.85
N ILE A 491 -8.00 -5.20 -6.10
CA ILE A 491 -6.89 -5.00 -7.05
C ILE A 491 -7.43 -4.89 -8.48
N ILE A 492 -8.43 -5.68 -8.86
CA ILE A 492 -9.00 -5.62 -10.21
C ILE A 492 -9.73 -4.29 -10.44
N ASP A 493 -10.46 -3.80 -9.45
CA ASP A 493 -11.16 -2.52 -9.52
C ASP A 493 -10.17 -1.35 -9.64
N GLN A 494 -9.01 -1.44 -8.99
CA GLN A 494 -7.90 -0.49 -9.16
C GLN A 494 -7.32 -0.54 -10.58
N LEU A 495 -7.08 -1.73 -11.13
CA LEU A 495 -6.55 -1.87 -12.50
C LEU A 495 -7.55 -1.33 -13.54
N VAL A 496 -8.84 -1.67 -13.41
CA VAL A 496 -9.91 -1.11 -14.25
C VAL A 496 -10.03 0.41 -14.08
N TYR A 497 -9.77 0.94 -12.87
CA TYR A 497 -9.75 2.39 -12.66
C TYR A 497 -8.62 3.06 -13.46
N ASN A 498 -7.45 2.43 -13.55
CA ASN A 498 -6.30 2.96 -14.26
C ASN A 498 -6.54 3.10 -15.77
N GLU A 499 -7.39 2.25 -16.37
CA GLU A 499 -7.79 2.31 -17.80
C GLU A 499 -8.42 3.65 -18.21
N LYS A 500 -8.83 4.49 -17.26
CA LYS A 500 -9.32 5.86 -17.54
C LYS A 500 -8.25 6.81 -18.07
N TYR A 501 -6.98 6.46 -17.92
CA TYR A 501 -5.85 7.35 -18.16
C TYR A 501 -4.87 6.74 -19.15
N ASP A 502 -4.84 7.29 -20.37
CA ASP A 502 -3.83 6.91 -21.37
C ASP A 502 -2.39 7.19 -20.91
N THR A 503 -2.21 8.06 -19.91
CA THR A 503 -0.92 8.37 -19.30
C THR A 503 -0.38 7.26 -18.41
N ILE A 504 -1.24 6.37 -17.90
CA ILE A 504 -0.81 5.20 -17.13
C ILE A 504 -0.38 4.14 -18.12
N LYS A 505 0.88 3.72 -18.04
CA LYS A 505 1.54 2.77 -18.95
C LYS A 505 1.77 1.41 -18.32
N GLY A 506 1.13 1.14 -17.18
CA GLY A 506 1.11 -0.17 -16.55
C GLY A 506 1.18 -0.13 -15.03
N ASP A 507 1.44 -1.28 -14.44
CA ASP A 507 1.24 -1.56 -13.03
C ASP A 507 2.39 -2.42 -12.47
N ILE A 508 2.79 -2.18 -11.22
CA ILE A 508 3.85 -2.93 -10.54
C ILE A 508 3.37 -3.41 -9.18
N TYR A 509 3.51 -4.70 -8.89
CA TYR A 509 2.97 -5.31 -7.67
C TYR A 509 4.02 -5.50 -6.58
N PHE A 510 3.78 -4.92 -5.40
CA PHE A 510 4.58 -5.16 -4.20
C PHE A 510 3.92 -6.22 -3.30
N SER A 511 4.49 -7.41 -3.13
CA SER A 511 5.63 -7.95 -3.86
C SER A 511 5.31 -9.32 -4.43
N SER A 512 6.22 -9.84 -5.24
CA SER A 512 6.11 -11.13 -5.93
C SER A 512 5.68 -12.28 -5.01
N GLN A 513 6.15 -12.39 -3.77
CA GLN A 513 5.70 -13.46 -2.86
C GLN A 513 4.20 -13.41 -2.57
N TYR A 514 3.60 -12.21 -2.55
CA TYR A 514 2.18 -12.06 -2.27
C TYR A 514 1.36 -12.37 -3.51
N LEU A 515 1.88 -12.11 -4.71
CA LEU A 515 1.26 -12.64 -5.93
C LEU A 515 1.31 -14.17 -5.96
N THR A 516 2.47 -14.77 -5.72
CA THR A 516 2.65 -16.23 -5.84
C THR A 516 1.92 -17.02 -4.74
N LYS A 517 1.67 -16.41 -3.57
CA LYS A 517 0.81 -16.98 -2.51
C LYS A 517 -0.68 -16.99 -2.87
N ASN A 518 -1.08 -16.31 -3.95
CA ASN A 518 -2.45 -16.29 -4.46
C ASN A 518 -3.52 -15.90 -3.40
N PRO A 519 -3.35 -14.78 -2.67
CA PRO A 519 -4.28 -14.36 -1.63
C PRO A 519 -5.66 -14.16 -2.25
N LEU A 520 -6.66 -14.78 -1.63
CA LEU A 520 -8.06 -14.65 -2.04
C LEU A 520 -8.29 -14.97 -3.53
N GLY A 521 -7.49 -15.87 -4.12
CA GLY A 521 -7.64 -16.28 -5.52
C GLY A 521 -7.22 -15.24 -6.56
N LEU A 522 -6.37 -14.27 -6.19
CA LEU A 522 -5.92 -13.17 -7.07
C LEU A 522 -5.37 -13.62 -8.43
N ILE A 523 -4.62 -14.73 -8.52
CA ILE A 523 -4.00 -15.20 -9.78
C ILE A 523 -5.05 -15.43 -10.85
N ALA A 524 -6.17 -16.07 -10.52
CA ALA A 524 -7.23 -16.34 -11.49
C ALA A 524 -7.89 -15.04 -12.00
N LYS A 525 -8.02 -14.04 -11.11
CA LYS A 525 -8.56 -12.73 -11.48
C LYS A 525 -7.60 -11.94 -12.37
N LEU A 526 -6.30 -11.93 -12.06
CA LEU A 526 -5.29 -11.29 -12.91
C LEU A 526 -5.24 -11.93 -14.29
N LYS A 527 -5.28 -13.27 -14.39
CA LYS A 527 -5.37 -13.96 -15.67
C LYS A 527 -6.59 -13.53 -16.47
N ALA A 528 -7.77 -13.51 -15.84
CA ALA A 528 -9.00 -13.07 -16.49
C ALA A 528 -8.91 -11.61 -16.96
N TYR A 529 -8.37 -10.71 -16.12
CA TYR A 529 -8.16 -9.30 -16.47
C TYR A 529 -7.21 -9.13 -17.66
N TYR A 530 -6.12 -9.90 -17.69
CA TYR A 530 -5.13 -9.86 -18.77
C TYR A 530 -5.49 -10.70 -20.00
N GLY A 531 -6.64 -11.38 -20.01
CA GLY A 531 -7.10 -12.22 -21.13
C GLY A 531 -6.28 -13.49 -21.36
N LEU A 532 -5.79 -14.13 -20.28
CA LEU A 532 -4.91 -15.31 -20.30
C LEU A 532 -5.58 -16.64 -19.97
#